data_AF-A0A522R4X8-F1
#
_entry.id   AF-A0A522R4X8-F1
#
_cell.length_a   1.000
_cell.length_b   1.000
_cell.length_c   1.000
_cell.angle_alpha   90.00
_cell.angle_beta   90.00
_cell.angle_gamma   90.00
#
_symmetry.space_group_name_H-M   'P 1'
#
loop_
_entity.id
_entity.type
_entity.pdbx_description
1 polymer ?
#
loop_
_entity_poly.entity_id
_entity_poly.type
_entity_poly.pdbx_seq_one_letter_code
_entity_poly.pdbx_strand_id
1 'polypeptide(L)'
;MGVDRICGGGRHLVSFVTASDETVGRVSALWMAEHLKGRGRIVLLCGMENASPCSIRLRAARRVFITFPEIEIVDIHFTDWLAERGYRFMMRCLSSGFVPDGVWCDSGLQGIGSLNAFRDKGFRRGTIPPHTGGEMNLMYKIAATEKVPLCGLDYPPAMGAISFQVALDILFGRQVPRIVEANSEIIVTRGHETKSVRADVHAEKKVYWNRADDHVHAAGRLRGWPASRAARKP
;
A
#
# COMPACT_ATOMS: atom_id res chain seq x y z
N MET A 1 -19.66 -8.82 -11.78
CA MET A 1 -18.64 -8.84 -10.70
C MET A 1 -17.54 -7.87 -11.06
N GLY A 2 -17.04 -7.10 -10.11
CA GLY A 2 -15.84 -6.26 -10.30
C GLY A 2 -14.77 -6.59 -9.27
N VAL A 3 -13.50 -6.31 -9.60
CA VAL A 3 -12.35 -6.61 -8.75
C VAL A 3 -11.33 -5.49 -8.86
N ASP A 4 -10.82 -4.99 -7.74
CA ASP A 4 -9.74 -3.98 -7.62
C ASP A 4 -10.07 -2.61 -8.25
N ARG A 5 -10.37 -2.56 -9.55
CA ARG A 5 -10.71 -1.34 -10.29
C ARG A 5 -12.19 -1.27 -10.61
N ILE A 6 -12.76 -0.07 -10.44
CA ILE A 6 -14.10 0.24 -10.90
C ILE A 6 -14.00 0.74 -12.34
N CYS A 7 -14.37 -0.09 -13.32
CA CYS A 7 -14.51 0.34 -14.71
C CYS A 7 -15.92 0.92 -14.94
N GLY A 8 -16.02 2.22 -15.25
CA GLY A 8 -17.29 2.90 -15.44
C GLY A 8 -18.08 3.11 -14.15
N GLY A 9 -19.39 2.92 -14.18
CA GLY A 9 -20.26 3.11 -13.00
C GLY A 9 -20.39 1.86 -12.15
N GLY A 10 -19.97 1.91 -10.88
CA GLY A 10 -20.10 0.79 -9.92
C GLY A 10 -21.55 0.38 -9.58
N ARG A 11 -22.56 1.12 -10.07
CA ARG A 11 -23.98 0.81 -9.86
C ARG A 11 -24.44 -0.49 -10.52
N HIS A 12 -23.76 -0.94 -11.57
CA HIS A 12 -24.10 -2.17 -12.29
C HIS A 12 -23.41 -3.43 -11.74
N LEU A 13 -22.57 -3.28 -10.70
CA LEU A 13 -21.91 -4.41 -10.07
C LEU A 13 -22.82 -5.03 -9.00
N VAL A 14 -23.07 -6.33 -9.11
CA VAL A 14 -23.72 -7.14 -8.06
C VAL A 14 -22.85 -7.16 -6.79
N SER A 15 -21.55 -7.39 -6.96
CA SER A 15 -20.55 -7.31 -5.90
C SER A 15 -19.19 -6.86 -6.45
N PHE A 16 -18.41 -6.22 -5.59
CA PHE A 16 -17.06 -5.71 -5.84
C PHE A 16 -16.08 -6.26 -4.80
N VAL A 17 -15.06 -6.98 -5.27
CA VAL A 17 -14.00 -7.53 -4.42
C VAL A 17 -12.80 -6.60 -4.45
N THR A 18 -12.35 -6.16 -3.28
CA THR A 18 -11.26 -5.20 -3.18
C THR A 18 -10.47 -5.41 -1.89
N ALA A 19 -9.37 -4.70 -1.70
CA ALA A 19 -8.84 -4.40 -0.39
C ALA A 19 -9.06 -2.91 -0.13
N SER A 20 -9.05 -2.52 1.15
CA SER A 20 -9.52 -1.17 1.51
C SER A 20 -8.49 -0.10 1.11
N ASP A 21 -8.67 0.52 -0.06
CA ASP A 21 -7.84 1.63 -0.54
C ASP A 21 -7.87 2.85 0.39
N GLU A 22 -9.02 3.10 1.04
CA GLU A 22 -9.13 4.14 2.08
C GLU A 22 -8.22 3.80 3.27
N THR A 23 -8.13 2.52 3.66
CA THR A 23 -7.23 2.08 4.73
C THR A 23 -5.77 2.19 4.31
N VAL A 24 -5.42 1.78 3.09
CA VAL A 24 -4.06 1.95 2.53
C VAL A 24 -3.64 3.42 2.62
N GLY A 25 -4.46 4.34 2.11
CA GLY A 25 -4.15 5.77 2.15
C GLY A 25 -4.07 6.36 3.56
N ARG A 26 -5.07 6.05 4.41
CA ARG A 26 -5.16 6.61 5.75
C ARG A 26 -4.06 6.12 6.68
N VAL A 27 -3.80 4.81 6.73
CA VAL A 27 -2.83 4.22 7.66
C VAL A 27 -1.40 4.60 7.29
N SER A 28 -1.05 4.53 6.01
CA SER A 28 0.30 4.89 5.55
C SER A 28 0.60 6.37 5.76
N ALA A 29 -0.36 7.27 5.49
CA ALA A 29 -0.19 8.71 5.75
C ALA A 29 -0.11 9.02 7.25
N LEU A 30 -0.92 8.36 8.08
CA LEU A 30 -0.88 8.54 9.53
C LEU A 30 0.46 8.09 10.11
N TRP A 31 0.94 6.92 9.68
CA TRP A 31 2.26 6.44 10.05
C TRP A 31 3.34 7.46 9.66
N MET A 32 3.33 7.95 8.42
CA MET A 32 4.32 8.91 7.93
C MET A 32 4.32 10.19 8.78
N ALA A 33 3.15 10.79 8.98
CA ALA A 33 3.02 12.02 9.75
C ALA A 33 3.48 11.83 11.21
N GLU A 34 3.10 10.72 11.85
CA GLU A 34 3.52 10.44 13.23
C GLU A 34 5.02 10.12 13.34
N HIS A 35 5.57 9.38 12.37
CA HIS A 35 6.98 9.04 12.33
C HIS A 35 7.86 10.30 12.19
N LEU A 36 7.41 11.24 11.36
CA LEU A 36 8.00 12.57 11.21
C LEU A 36 7.66 13.54 12.34
N LYS A 37 6.95 13.07 13.38
CA LYS A 37 6.54 13.88 14.54
C LYS A 37 5.71 15.11 14.16
N GLY A 38 4.91 14.98 13.10
CA GLY A 38 3.96 15.98 12.63
C GLY A 38 4.55 17.12 11.81
N ARG A 39 5.83 17.05 11.42
CA ARG A 39 6.51 18.11 10.65
C ARG A 39 7.44 17.57 9.57
N GLY A 40 7.64 18.32 8.50
CA GLY A 40 8.62 18.02 7.46
C GLY A 40 8.04 18.05 6.05
N ARG A 41 8.93 18.00 5.07
CA ARG A 41 8.64 18.10 3.64
C ARG A 41 8.58 16.72 3.02
N ILE A 42 7.41 16.32 2.55
CA ILE A 42 7.20 15.02 1.94
C ILE A 42 6.88 15.14 0.46
N VAL A 43 7.17 14.08 -0.28
CA VAL A 43 6.69 13.89 -1.65
C VAL A 43 5.78 12.68 -1.70
N LEU A 44 4.73 12.76 -2.53
CA LEU A 44 3.78 11.68 -2.74
C LEU A 44 4.02 11.07 -4.12
N LEU A 45 4.46 9.81 -4.16
CA LEU A 45 4.51 9.01 -5.37
C LEU A 45 3.22 8.21 -5.47
N CYS A 46 2.38 8.60 -6.42
CA CYS A 46 1.07 7.99 -6.65
C CYS A 46 1.12 7.03 -7.84
N GLY A 47 0.10 6.19 -7.93
CA GLY A 47 -0.11 5.29 -9.06
C GLY A 47 -0.52 5.99 -10.35
N MET A 48 -1.49 5.37 -11.04
CA MET A 48 -2.07 5.88 -12.27
C MET A 48 -3.23 6.84 -11.95
N GLU A 49 -3.17 8.07 -12.46
CA GLU A 49 -4.08 9.18 -12.09
C GLU A 49 -5.57 8.84 -12.28
N ASN A 50 -5.92 8.17 -13.38
CA ASN A 50 -7.30 7.80 -13.70
C ASN A 50 -7.79 6.50 -13.03
N ALA A 51 -6.95 5.84 -12.22
CA ALA A 51 -7.31 4.59 -11.56
C ALA A 51 -8.01 4.85 -10.22
N SER A 52 -9.13 4.15 -9.97
CA SER A 52 -9.89 4.30 -8.72
C SER A 52 -9.06 4.06 -7.44
N PRO A 53 -8.16 3.05 -7.36
CA PRO A 53 -7.34 2.84 -6.17
C PRO A 53 -6.45 4.05 -5.86
N CYS A 54 -5.75 4.58 -6.87
CA CYS A 54 -4.87 5.75 -6.74
C CYS A 54 -5.65 6.96 -6.22
N SER A 55 -6.78 7.26 -6.84
CA SER A 55 -7.64 8.39 -6.46
C SER A 55 -8.16 8.28 -5.02
N ILE A 56 -8.55 7.08 -4.57
CA ILE A 56 -9.05 6.83 -3.21
C ILE A 56 -7.91 6.95 -2.19
N ARG A 57 -6.78 6.27 -2.42
CA ARG A 57 -5.60 6.30 -1.55
C ARG A 57 -5.07 7.72 -1.36
N LEU A 58 -4.91 8.47 -2.46
CA LEU A 58 -4.43 9.86 -2.42
C LEU A 58 -5.39 10.77 -1.64
N ARG A 59 -6.70 10.62 -1.84
CA ARG A 59 -7.71 11.40 -1.10
C ARG A 59 -7.67 11.10 0.38
N ALA A 60 -7.59 9.82 0.76
CA ALA A 60 -7.48 9.40 2.15
C ALA A 60 -6.20 9.91 2.81
N ALA A 61 -5.06 9.82 2.12
CA ALA A 61 -3.78 10.33 2.60
C ALA A 61 -3.81 11.85 2.82
N ARG A 62 -4.35 12.63 1.87
CA ARG A 62 -4.49 14.09 2.01
C ARG A 62 -5.39 14.50 3.18
N ARG A 63 -6.46 13.75 3.46
CA ARG A 63 -7.31 13.96 4.64
C ARG A 63 -6.58 13.72 5.96
N VAL A 64 -5.53 12.90 5.97
CA VAL A 64 -4.67 12.75 7.14
C VAL A 64 -3.66 13.89 7.20
N PHE A 65 -2.93 14.17 6.11
CA PHE A 65 -1.91 15.22 6.14
C PHE A 65 -2.45 16.61 6.48
N ILE A 66 -3.71 16.94 6.11
CA ILE A 66 -4.33 18.23 6.50
C ILE A 66 -4.47 18.40 8.03
N THR A 67 -4.45 17.31 8.82
CA THR A 67 -4.48 17.39 10.29
C THR A 67 -3.08 17.58 10.90
N PHE A 68 -2.02 17.63 10.08
CA PHE A 68 -0.63 17.87 10.47
C PHE A 68 -0.09 19.07 9.68
N PRO A 69 -0.42 20.32 10.08
CA PRO A 69 -0.16 21.51 9.25
C PRO A 69 1.33 21.82 9.03
N GLU A 70 2.24 21.25 9.83
CA GLU A 70 3.70 21.36 9.62
C GLU A 70 4.26 20.28 8.69
N ILE A 71 3.43 19.34 8.22
CA ILE A 71 3.77 18.45 7.11
C ILE A 71 3.44 19.18 5.81
N GLU A 72 4.47 19.46 5.02
CA GLU A 72 4.34 20.09 3.71
C GLU A 72 4.40 19.02 2.61
N ILE A 73 3.35 18.93 1.79
CA ILE A 73 3.37 18.12 0.56
C ILE A 73 4.01 18.98 -0.53
N VAL A 74 5.28 18.70 -0.83
CA VAL A 74 6.07 19.48 -1.80
C VAL A 74 5.70 19.13 -3.25
N ASP A 75 5.39 17.86 -3.52
CA ASP A 75 5.01 17.39 -4.85
C ASP A 75 4.12 16.15 -4.75
N ILE A 76 3.22 16.00 -5.72
CA ILE A 76 2.40 14.81 -5.96
C ILE A 76 2.69 14.35 -7.38
N HIS A 77 3.41 13.23 -7.50
CA HIS A 77 3.85 12.71 -8.79
C HIS A 77 3.18 11.38 -9.11
N PHE A 78 2.50 11.31 -10.26
CA PHE A 78 1.92 10.08 -10.77
C PHE A 78 2.96 9.25 -11.52
N THR A 79 3.14 8.02 -11.08
CA THR A 79 4.20 7.12 -11.54
C THR A 79 3.65 5.95 -12.35
N ASP A 80 2.34 5.86 -12.53
CA ASP A 80 1.64 4.73 -13.15
C ASP A 80 1.98 3.37 -12.51
N TRP A 81 2.36 3.37 -11.22
CA TRP A 81 2.89 2.20 -10.51
C TRP A 81 4.14 1.58 -11.16
N LEU A 82 4.99 2.42 -11.77
CA LEU A 82 6.23 1.98 -12.41
C LEU A 82 7.45 2.37 -11.57
N ALA A 83 8.30 1.37 -11.28
CA ALA A 83 9.56 1.56 -10.56
C ALA A 83 10.48 2.57 -11.28
N GLU A 84 10.55 2.51 -12.61
CA GLU A 84 11.36 3.42 -13.42
C GLU A 84 10.94 4.88 -13.25
N ARG A 85 9.63 5.17 -13.16
CA ARG A 85 9.13 6.53 -12.98
C ARG A 85 9.36 7.05 -11.57
N GLY A 86 9.16 6.20 -10.55
CA GLY A 86 9.53 6.53 -9.16
C GLY A 86 11.03 6.83 -9.02
N TYR A 87 11.88 6.02 -9.66
CA TYR A 87 13.32 6.25 -9.71
C TYR A 87 13.69 7.57 -10.38
N ARG A 88 13.18 7.83 -11.59
CA ARG A 88 13.47 9.07 -12.35
C ARG A 88 13.06 10.32 -11.58
N PHE A 89 11.88 10.30 -10.94
CA PHE A 89 11.42 11.40 -10.12
C PHE A 89 12.36 11.65 -8.94
N MET A 90 12.65 10.60 -8.16
CA MET A 90 13.49 10.76 -6.98
C MET A 90 14.92 11.14 -7.34
N MET A 91 15.49 10.56 -8.38
CA MET A 91 16.81 10.96 -8.91
C MET A 91 16.86 12.43 -9.30
N ARG A 92 15.79 12.97 -9.90
CA ARG A 92 15.69 14.40 -10.23
C ARG A 92 15.71 15.27 -8.97
N CYS A 93 14.87 14.95 -7.98
CA CYS A 93 14.84 15.63 -6.68
C CYS A 93 16.22 15.64 -6.01
N LEU A 94 16.84 14.45 -5.88
CA LEU A 94 18.14 14.31 -5.22
C LEU A 94 19.25 15.02 -6.00
N SER A 95 19.20 15.04 -7.33
CA SER A 95 20.19 15.74 -8.16
C SER A 95 20.05 17.26 -8.11
N SER A 96 18.86 17.79 -7.79
CA SER A 96 18.67 19.23 -7.56
C SER A 96 19.03 19.65 -6.12
N GLY A 97 19.59 18.74 -5.31
CA GLY A 97 19.92 19.00 -3.92
C GLY A 97 18.73 18.96 -2.95
N PHE A 98 17.54 18.57 -3.42
CA PHE A 98 16.36 18.41 -2.57
C PHE A 98 16.27 16.98 -2.05
N VAL A 99 16.32 16.83 -0.73
CA VAL A 99 16.08 15.56 -0.03
C VAL A 99 14.78 15.70 0.75
N PRO A 100 13.72 14.92 0.45
CA PRO A 100 12.49 14.95 1.22
C PRO A 100 12.70 14.31 2.59
N ASP A 101 11.99 14.81 3.60
CA ASP A 101 11.96 14.23 4.95
C ASP A 101 11.21 12.89 4.97
N GLY A 102 10.34 12.63 3.98
CA GLY A 102 9.66 11.35 3.80
C GLY A 102 9.08 11.18 2.39
N VAL A 103 8.94 9.92 1.97
CA VAL A 103 8.40 9.57 0.64
C VAL A 103 7.18 8.68 0.82
N TRP A 104 6.00 9.25 0.60
CA TRP A 104 4.76 8.50 0.65
C TRP A 104 4.52 7.85 -0.71
N CYS A 105 4.59 6.52 -0.79
CA CYS A 105 4.19 5.75 -1.96
C CYS A 105 2.87 5.03 -1.69
N ASP A 106 1.94 5.11 -2.64
CA ASP A 106 0.63 4.44 -2.54
C ASP A 106 0.67 2.93 -2.85
N SER A 107 1.81 2.40 -3.33
CA SER A 107 2.12 0.99 -3.61
C SER A 107 3.63 0.77 -3.69
N GLY A 108 4.07 -0.50 -3.71
CA GLY A 108 5.47 -0.90 -3.66
C GLY A 108 6.35 -0.57 -4.87
N LEU A 109 5.85 -0.69 -6.10
CA LEU A 109 6.69 -0.64 -7.31
C LEU A 109 7.43 0.69 -7.45
N GLN A 110 6.73 1.83 -7.37
CA GLN A 110 7.38 3.14 -7.39
C GLN A 110 8.28 3.39 -6.17
N GLY A 111 7.94 2.78 -5.03
CA GLY A 111 8.73 2.83 -3.81
C GLY A 111 10.08 2.14 -3.97
N ILE A 112 10.14 1.00 -4.64
CA ILE A 112 11.40 0.35 -5.05
C ILE A 112 12.23 1.31 -5.90
N GLY A 113 11.61 1.98 -6.87
CA GLY A 113 12.27 2.99 -7.69
C GLY A 113 12.89 4.11 -6.86
N SER A 114 12.11 4.68 -5.94
CA SER A 114 12.57 5.72 -5.01
C SER A 114 13.76 5.24 -4.17
N LEU A 115 13.62 4.08 -3.52
CA LEU A 115 14.66 3.50 -2.66
C LEU A 115 15.96 3.25 -3.42
N ASN A 116 15.89 2.77 -4.66
CA ASN A 116 17.07 2.59 -5.50
C ASN A 116 17.72 3.93 -5.88
N ALA A 117 16.95 5.00 -6.11
CA ALA A 117 17.51 6.32 -6.35
C ALA A 117 18.34 6.83 -5.16
N PHE A 118 17.87 6.61 -3.92
CA PHE A 118 18.66 6.92 -2.72
C PHE A 118 19.95 6.10 -2.62
N ARG A 119 19.87 4.79 -2.91
CA ARG A 119 21.06 3.90 -2.92
C ARG A 119 22.09 4.34 -3.95
N ASP A 120 21.65 4.64 -5.17
CA ASP A 120 22.52 5.10 -6.26
C ASP A 120 23.14 6.48 -5.97
N LYS A 121 22.45 7.33 -5.21
CA LYS A 121 23.00 8.59 -4.70
C LYS A 121 23.94 8.42 -3.49
N GLY A 122 24.21 7.19 -3.07
CA GLY A 122 25.18 6.89 -2.02
C GLY A 122 24.68 7.15 -0.60
N PHE A 123 23.36 7.19 -0.38
CA PHE A 123 22.83 7.26 0.99
C PHE A 123 23.26 6.03 1.77
N ARG A 124 23.74 6.24 3.00
CA ARG A 124 24.21 5.17 3.87
C ARG A 124 23.03 4.41 4.46
N ARG A 125 23.30 3.18 4.90
CA ARG A 125 22.37 2.38 5.70
C ARG A 125 21.86 3.21 6.89
N GLY A 126 20.54 3.27 7.05
CA GLY A 126 19.86 4.02 8.12
C GLY A 126 19.72 5.52 7.87
N THR A 127 20.14 6.05 6.71
CA THR A 127 19.98 7.47 6.37
C THR A 127 18.96 7.73 5.27
N ILE A 128 18.40 6.69 4.65
CA ILE A 128 17.30 6.83 3.69
C ILE A 128 16.05 7.30 4.48
N PRO A 129 15.34 8.36 4.05
CA PRO A 129 14.13 8.85 4.70
C PRO A 129 13.05 7.77 4.87
N PRO A 130 12.07 7.94 5.77
CA PRO A 130 10.92 7.05 5.87
C PRO A 130 10.18 6.92 4.53
N HIS A 131 9.79 5.68 4.19
CA HIS A 131 9.04 5.35 2.98
C HIS A 131 7.76 4.58 3.30
N THR A 132 6.69 4.79 2.54
CA THR A 132 5.53 3.86 2.52
C THR A 132 5.52 3.02 1.25
N GLY A 133 4.68 1.99 1.17
CA GLY A 133 4.53 1.13 -0.01
C GLY A 133 4.04 -0.27 0.37
N GLY A 134 4.72 -1.34 -0.08
CA GLY A 134 4.44 -2.72 0.33
C GLY A 134 4.53 -3.73 -0.80
N GLU A 135 3.97 -4.93 -0.59
CA GLU A 135 3.61 -5.95 -1.60
C GLU A 135 4.78 -6.67 -2.26
N MET A 136 5.87 -5.97 -2.59
CA MET A 136 7.00 -6.50 -3.35
C MET A 136 8.13 -6.95 -2.40
N ASN A 137 8.60 -8.18 -2.58
CA ASN A 137 9.68 -8.75 -1.79
C ASN A 137 10.94 -7.88 -1.80
N LEU A 138 11.30 -7.32 -2.97
CA LEU A 138 12.44 -6.41 -3.09
C LEU A 138 12.31 -5.17 -2.19
N MET A 139 11.12 -4.59 -2.05
CA MET A 139 10.93 -3.41 -1.21
C MET A 139 11.25 -3.75 0.26
N TYR A 140 10.79 -4.90 0.74
CA TYR A 140 11.09 -5.35 2.09
C TYR A 140 12.55 -5.76 2.28
N LYS A 141 13.18 -6.38 1.26
CA LYS A 141 14.62 -6.64 1.28
C LYS A 141 15.40 -5.35 1.46
N ILE A 142 15.14 -4.34 0.62
CA ILE A 142 15.82 -3.04 0.70
C ILE A 142 15.55 -2.38 2.06
N ALA A 143 14.32 -2.36 2.56
CA ALA A 143 14.01 -1.78 3.86
C ALA A 143 14.79 -2.47 5.00
N ALA A 144 14.86 -3.81 4.98
CA ALA A 144 15.55 -4.59 6.00
C ALA A 144 17.08 -4.46 5.94
N THR A 145 17.66 -4.46 4.72
CA THR A 145 19.11 -4.35 4.50
C THR A 145 19.59 -2.93 4.70
N GLU A 146 18.88 -1.94 4.17
CA GLU A 146 19.25 -0.52 4.24
C GLU A 146 18.76 0.17 5.53
N LYS A 147 18.05 -0.54 6.41
CA LYS A 147 17.48 0.00 7.66
C LYS A 147 16.61 1.22 7.44
N VAL A 148 15.77 1.15 6.41
CA VAL A 148 14.82 2.23 6.07
C VAL A 148 13.61 2.11 6.98
N PRO A 149 13.19 3.18 7.68
CA PRO A 149 11.88 3.19 8.31
C PRO A 149 10.80 3.02 7.25
N LEU A 150 10.03 1.94 7.32
CA LEU A 150 9.04 1.62 6.31
C LEU A 150 7.71 1.20 6.95
N CYS A 151 6.61 1.74 6.44
CA CYS A 151 5.26 1.23 6.66
C CYS A 151 4.61 0.88 5.32
N GLY A 152 4.43 -0.42 5.07
CA GLY A 152 3.70 -0.92 3.93
C GLY A 152 2.35 -1.51 4.30
N LEU A 153 1.41 -1.48 3.36
CA LEU A 153 0.16 -2.23 3.46
C LEU A 153 0.05 -3.12 2.23
N ASP A 154 -0.05 -4.43 2.44
CA ASP A 154 -0.17 -5.35 1.32
C ASP A 154 -1.55 -5.22 0.66
N TYR A 155 -1.56 -5.02 -0.65
CA TYR A 155 -2.77 -5.07 -1.47
C TYR A 155 -2.88 -6.45 -2.17
N PRO A 156 -3.66 -7.38 -1.61
CA PRO A 156 -3.50 -8.81 -1.85
C PRO A 156 -3.97 -9.28 -3.24
N PRO A 157 -3.11 -9.94 -4.05
CA PRO A 157 -3.55 -10.60 -5.29
C PRO A 157 -4.66 -11.65 -5.08
N ALA A 158 -4.80 -12.17 -3.85
CA ALA A 158 -5.86 -13.11 -3.47
C ALA A 158 -7.28 -12.61 -3.79
N MET A 159 -7.50 -11.31 -3.95
CA MET A 159 -8.77 -10.74 -4.43
C MET A 159 -9.24 -11.36 -5.74
N GLY A 160 -8.31 -11.73 -6.63
CA GLY A 160 -8.64 -12.44 -7.87
C GLY A 160 -9.34 -13.77 -7.57
N ALA A 161 -8.73 -14.61 -6.72
CA ALA A 161 -9.32 -15.89 -6.31
C ALA A 161 -10.64 -15.70 -5.52
N ILE A 162 -10.69 -14.71 -4.62
CA ILE A 162 -11.90 -14.36 -3.86
C ILE A 162 -13.03 -13.98 -4.82
N SER A 163 -12.74 -13.24 -5.88
CA SER A 163 -13.74 -12.83 -6.87
C SER A 163 -14.34 -13.99 -7.65
N PHE A 164 -13.54 -15.02 -7.96
CA PHE A 164 -14.04 -16.25 -8.56
C PHE A 164 -14.99 -16.98 -7.62
N GLN A 165 -14.63 -17.07 -6.33
CA GLN A 165 -15.49 -17.69 -5.33
C GLN A 165 -16.82 -16.94 -5.19
N VAL A 166 -16.79 -15.60 -5.10
CA VAL A 166 -18.00 -14.76 -5.02
C VAL A 166 -18.86 -14.89 -6.30
N ALA A 167 -18.22 -14.99 -7.48
CA ALA A 167 -18.93 -15.20 -8.73
C ALA A 167 -19.66 -16.56 -8.76
N LEU A 168 -19.02 -17.63 -8.28
CA LEU A 168 -19.64 -18.95 -8.14
C LEU A 168 -20.79 -18.92 -7.12
N ASP A 169 -20.62 -18.23 -5.99
CA ASP A 169 -21.68 -18.09 -4.99
C ASP A 169 -22.93 -17.42 -5.58
N ILE A 170 -22.75 -16.36 -6.39
CA ILE A 170 -23.85 -15.72 -7.13
C ILE A 170 -24.50 -16.70 -8.11
N LEU A 171 -23.71 -17.44 -8.89
CA LEU A 171 -24.23 -18.40 -9.86
C LEU A 171 -25.07 -19.50 -9.19
N PHE A 172 -24.69 -19.92 -7.98
CA PHE A 172 -25.43 -20.88 -7.18
C PHE A 172 -26.56 -20.26 -6.33
N GLY A 173 -26.95 -19.01 -6.62
CA GLY A 173 -28.08 -18.34 -5.97
C GLY A 173 -27.83 -17.93 -4.52
N ARG A 174 -26.58 -17.91 -4.07
CA ARG A 174 -26.23 -17.44 -2.72
C ARG A 174 -26.21 -15.92 -2.67
N GLN A 175 -26.63 -15.36 -1.55
CA GLN A 175 -26.50 -13.93 -1.29
C GLN A 175 -25.04 -13.59 -0.98
N VAL A 176 -24.54 -12.50 -1.55
CA VAL A 176 -23.17 -12.01 -1.33
C VAL A 176 -23.19 -10.52 -0.94
N PRO A 177 -22.23 -10.03 -0.14
CA PRO A 177 -22.09 -8.61 0.15
C PRO A 177 -21.84 -7.81 -1.13
N ARG A 178 -22.30 -6.56 -1.17
CA ARG A 178 -22.00 -5.64 -2.28
C ARG A 178 -20.52 -5.32 -2.38
N ILE A 179 -19.82 -5.28 -1.25
CA ILE A 179 -18.37 -5.08 -1.17
C ILE A 179 -17.79 -6.22 -0.33
N VAL A 180 -16.79 -6.91 -0.88
CA VAL A 180 -16.02 -7.94 -0.18
C VAL A 180 -14.59 -7.44 -0.05
N GLU A 181 -14.16 -7.17 1.18
CA GLU A 181 -12.80 -6.71 1.45
C GLU A 181 -11.88 -7.90 1.78
N ALA A 182 -10.84 -8.07 0.99
CA ALA A 182 -9.71 -8.94 1.31
C ALA A 182 -8.89 -8.33 2.44
N ASN A 183 -8.39 -9.18 3.34
CA ASN A 183 -7.58 -8.72 4.46
C ASN A 183 -6.22 -8.20 3.97
N SER A 184 -5.87 -6.99 4.40
CA SER A 184 -4.54 -6.41 4.23
C SER A 184 -3.82 -6.39 5.57
N GLU A 185 -2.54 -6.73 5.56
CA GLU A 185 -1.67 -6.64 6.74
C GLU A 185 -0.97 -5.28 6.75
N ILE A 186 -0.76 -4.73 7.94
CA ILE A 186 0.12 -3.58 8.18
C ILE A 186 1.54 -4.11 8.43
N ILE A 187 2.48 -3.71 7.59
CA ILE A 187 3.87 -4.12 7.66
C ILE A 187 4.72 -2.94 8.07
N VAL A 188 5.39 -3.02 9.23
CA VAL A 188 6.31 -1.96 9.67
C VAL A 188 7.68 -2.55 9.98
N THR A 189 8.75 -1.91 9.52
CA THR A 189 10.12 -2.26 9.94
C THR A 189 10.26 -2.16 11.45
N ARG A 190 10.97 -3.11 12.06
CA ARG A 190 11.03 -3.23 13.51
C ARG A 190 11.55 -1.95 14.17
N GLY A 191 10.86 -1.49 15.21
CA GLY A 191 11.22 -0.29 15.96
C GLY A 191 10.71 1.03 15.37
N HIS A 192 9.98 0.99 14.25
CA HIS A 192 9.44 2.18 13.59
C HIS A 192 7.91 2.28 13.65
N GLU A 193 7.26 1.49 14.51
CA GLU A 193 5.84 1.66 14.82
C GLU A 193 5.60 3.03 15.47
N THR A 194 4.40 3.59 15.27
CA THR A 194 4.04 4.91 15.80
C THR A 194 3.01 4.78 16.92
N LYS A 195 2.49 5.90 17.45
CA LYS A 195 1.47 5.83 18.52
C LYS A 195 0.17 5.17 18.03
N SER A 196 -0.18 5.35 16.76
CA SER A 196 -1.45 4.87 16.19
C SER A 196 -1.29 3.75 15.17
N VAL A 197 -0.07 3.48 14.68
CA VAL A 197 0.17 2.42 13.68
C VAL A 197 1.12 1.38 14.23
N ARG A 198 0.59 0.16 14.42
CA ARG A 198 1.31 -1.05 14.85
C ARG A 198 1.40 -2.04 13.70
N ALA A 199 2.48 -2.81 13.68
CA ALA A 199 2.70 -3.86 12.69
C ALA A 199 1.85 -5.08 13.02
N ASP A 200 1.11 -5.59 12.04
CA ASP A 200 0.63 -6.99 12.09
C ASP A 200 1.82 -7.94 11.90
N VAL A 201 2.73 -7.56 10.98
CA VAL A 201 3.97 -8.30 10.68
C VAL A 201 5.12 -7.32 10.52
N HIS A 202 6.28 -7.61 11.10
CA HIS A 202 7.46 -6.80 10.84
C HIS A 202 8.05 -7.07 9.46
N ALA A 203 8.50 -6.04 8.76
CA ALA A 203 9.05 -6.15 7.40
C ALA A 203 10.16 -7.21 7.31
N GLU A 204 11.04 -7.31 8.32
CA GLU A 204 12.13 -8.29 8.36
C GLU A 204 11.64 -9.75 8.41
N LYS A 205 10.44 -9.98 8.95
CA LYS A 205 9.79 -11.31 8.94
C LYS A 205 9.02 -11.57 7.65
N LYS A 206 8.69 -10.52 6.91
CA LYS A 206 7.95 -10.60 5.65
C LYS A 206 8.86 -11.00 4.49
N VAL A 207 10.15 -10.62 4.54
CA VAL A 207 11.13 -10.93 3.48
C VAL A 207 11.25 -12.44 3.24
N TYR A 208 11.09 -12.83 1.97
CA TYR A 208 11.49 -14.15 1.49
C TYR A 208 12.88 -14.07 0.86
N TRP A 209 13.91 -14.30 1.68
CA TRP A 209 15.33 -14.19 1.28
C TRP A 209 15.72 -15.14 0.15
N ASN A 210 15.07 -16.30 0.08
CA ASN A 210 15.29 -17.32 -0.95
C ASN A 210 14.39 -17.16 -2.19
N ARG A 211 13.54 -16.14 -2.24
CA ARG A 211 12.66 -15.85 -3.39
C ARG A 211 13.21 -14.68 -4.19
N ALA A 212 12.81 -14.64 -5.46
CA ALA A 212 13.14 -13.57 -6.37
C ALA A 212 12.63 -12.20 -5.87
N ASP A 213 13.26 -11.15 -6.37
CA ASP A 213 13.00 -9.76 -5.98
C ASP A 213 11.62 -9.28 -6.45
N ASP A 214 11.16 -9.79 -7.58
CA ASP A 214 9.85 -9.56 -8.17
C ASP A 214 8.72 -10.39 -7.54
N HIS A 215 9.01 -11.19 -6.51
CA HIS A 215 7.98 -11.91 -5.78
C HIS A 215 6.99 -10.94 -5.13
N VAL A 216 5.72 -11.08 -5.49
CA VAL A 216 4.61 -10.38 -4.85
C VAL A 216 4.11 -11.19 -3.67
N HIS A 217 4.09 -10.59 -2.48
CA HIS A 217 3.55 -11.23 -1.29
C HIS A 217 2.04 -11.42 -1.45
N ALA A 218 1.64 -12.70 -1.52
CA ALA A 218 0.23 -13.07 -1.48
C ALA A 218 -0.28 -12.98 -0.03
N ALA A 219 -0.66 -11.78 0.41
CA ALA A 219 -1.55 -11.64 1.55
C ALA A 219 -3.01 -11.98 1.14
N GLY A 220 -3.92 -12.10 2.11
CA GLY A 220 -5.35 -12.27 1.87
C GLY A 220 -5.83 -13.72 2.00
N ARG A 221 -6.51 -14.02 3.11
CA ARG A 221 -7.39 -15.18 3.23
C ARG A 221 -8.84 -14.72 3.12
N LEU A 222 -9.73 -15.56 2.61
CA LEU A 222 -11.16 -15.42 2.89
C LEU A 222 -11.33 -15.43 4.42
N ARG A 223 -11.90 -14.38 5.01
CA ARG A 223 -12.47 -14.53 6.35
C ARG A 223 -13.56 -15.59 6.22
N GLY A 224 -13.46 -16.65 7.02
CA GLY A 224 -14.44 -17.74 7.02
C GLY A 224 -15.83 -17.16 7.16
N TRP A 225 -16.62 -17.27 6.09
CA TRP A 225 -18.04 -17.04 6.15
C TRP A 225 -18.59 -18.04 7.19
N PRO A 226 -19.28 -17.62 8.26
CA PRO A 226 -19.95 -18.57 9.11
C PRO A 226 -21.01 -19.22 8.24
N ALA A 227 -20.78 -20.46 7.82
CA ALA A 227 -21.75 -21.26 7.09
C ALA A 227 -23.09 -21.01 7.76
N SER A 228 -24.01 -20.35 7.04
CA SER A 228 -25.35 -20.15 7.54
C SER A 228 -25.82 -21.53 7.96
N ARG A 229 -26.30 -21.64 9.20
CA ARG A 229 -26.99 -22.83 9.69
C ARG A 229 -28.19 -23.05 8.77
N ALA A 230 -27.96 -23.79 7.69
CA ALA A 230 -29.01 -24.30 6.83
C ALA A 230 -29.78 -25.31 7.68
N ALA A 231 -31.00 -24.92 8.01
CA ALA A 231 -32.13 -25.77 8.35
C ALA A 231 -31.80 -27.04 9.15
N ARG A 232 -31.85 -26.93 10.49
CA ARG A 232 -32.49 -27.98 11.27
C ARG A 232 -33.88 -27.51 11.65
N LYS A 233 -34.88 -28.06 10.96
CA LYS A 233 -36.20 -28.43 11.49
C LYS A 233 -36.90 -29.32 10.44
N PRO A 234 -37.82 -30.19 10.84
CA PRO A 234 -38.52 -30.26 12.13
C PRO A 234 -37.74 -30.94 13.25
#